data_AF-A0A7Y2AZF6-F1
#
_entry.id   AF-A0A7Y2AZF6-F1
#
_cell.length_a   1.000
_cell.length_b   1.000
_cell.length_c   1.000
_cell.angle_alpha   90.00
_cell.angle_beta   90.00
_cell.angle_gamma   90.00
#
_symmetry.space_group_name_H-M   'P 1'
#
loop_
_entity.id
_entity.type
_entity.pdbx_description
1 polymer ?
#
loop_
_entity_poly.entity_id
_entity_poly.type
_entity_poly.pdbx_seq_one_letter_code
_entity_poly.pdbx_strand_id
1 'polypeptide(L)'
;MSFFEELKRRNVFRVGAAYAVAGWLLMQIVDVFAPALHLPEWFPTAVAFLLLLGFPVALFFAWAFEITPEGIKRETEVSQEASVTHETAAKLDRVTITLLVLVVGFILADRFLLDGADDRGQSTSQTVASDSITQNPEQAGETAPAPADDGRTSVAVLPFVNMSDDAQNEYFSDGISEELLNVLVKIERLRVPSRTSSFTFKGSEQTLSEIGRALNVDHILEGSVRKSGDRIRVTAQLIDVNTDTHLWSDTYTRELDDIFAVQDEISQAIVQALQLTLSGEDQESITEHGTSNAEAYNKYLLGRHLWNSRTPQALLDSTVPLLEAIELDPQFARAWAALADAYVLIPEYQAGPIDENIALANDAIAKALAINPTSARALTSRGYVKSMYEFNIQGALADFEQAIALDPKYPTAHQWYGEILAVDRRLDEALVHIDKAIKLDPLAPIIHHVRGWLLAGDGQYEAAKVSYDNALQIDPHKAHTHLNLFHLYCETRQYDLARKSSTRGAELWGFDNTPALLLIDALEQQDPALKQKAIQAIQDSPVYIDGVSNNAGLFMLLGEHELALDSLEAAFERGDPYAIHMNRMDSNYGSIRDHPRFQALLRRMNLLDGDK
;
A
#
# COMPACT_ATOMS: atom_id res chain seq x y z
N MET A 1 50.09 26.62 -13.04
CA MET A 1 48.93 25.87 -13.53
C MET A 1 48.24 25.25 -12.34
N SER A 2 46.92 25.19 -12.33
CA SER A 2 46.17 24.56 -11.23
C SER A 2 46.39 23.04 -11.24
N PHE A 3 46.45 22.40 -10.08
CA PHE A 3 46.54 20.93 -9.94
C PHE A 3 45.44 20.21 -10.74
N PHE A 4 44.26 20.82 -10.85
CA PHE A 4 43.14 20.33 -11.67
C PHE A 4 43.40 20.39 -13.18
N GLU A 5 44.09 21.42 -13.66
CA GLU A 5 44.47 21.53 -15.07
C GLU A 5 45.51 20.47 -15.44
N GLU A 6 46.38 20.12 -14.49
CA GLU A 6 47.41 19.10 -14.66
C GLU A 6 46.83 17.68 -14.65
N LEU A 7 45.84 17.39 -13.80
CA LEU A 7 45.08 16.13 -13.85
C LEU A 7 44.31 15.97 -15.17
N LYS A 8 43.76 17.07 -15.69
CA LYS A 8 43.05 17.08 -16.97
C LYS A 8 44.00 16.92 -18.15
N ARG A 9 45.20 17.51 -18.10
CA ARG A 9 46.26 17.31 -19.10
C ARG A 9 46.72 15.86 -19.16
N ARG A 10 46.90 15.21 -18.01
CA ARG A 10 47.44 13.85 -17.88
C ARG A 10 46.38 12.74 -18.10
N ASN A 11 45.20 13.08 -18.63
CA ASN A 11 44.09 12.13 -18.88
C ASN A 11 43.65 11.28 -17.66
N VAL A 12 43.98 11.70 -16.44
CA VAL A 12 43.73 10.90 -15.21
C VAL A 12 42.24 10.66 -14.99
N PHE A 13 41.39 11.65 -15.31
CA PHE A 13 39.93 11.51 -15.25
C PHE A 13 39.39 10.47 -16.23
N ARG A 14 39.97 10.38 -17.43
CA ARG A 14 39.55 9.42 -18.47
C ARG A 14 39.93 7.99 -18.06
N VAL A 15 41.12 7.81 -17.48
CA VAL A 15 41.55 6.51 -16.94
C VAL A 15 40.70 6.11 -15.73
N GLY A 16 40.38 7.06 -14.85
CA GLY A 16 39.47 6.81 -13.71
C GLY A 16 38.09 6.37 -14.16
N ALA A 17 37.49 7.05 -15.15
CA ALA A 17 36.21 6.67 -15.72
C ALA A 17 36.26 5.28 -16.41
N ALA A 18 37.30 5.01 -17.19
CA ALA A 18 37.48 3.70 -17.83
C ALA A 18 37.65 2.57 -16.81
N TYR A 19 38.39 2.81 -15.72
CA TYR A 19 38.57 1.85 -14.62
C TYR A 19 37.26 1.56 -13.90
N ALA A 20 36.43 2.59 -13.67
CA ALA A 20 35.11 2.42 -13.04
C ALA A 20 34.18 1.58 -13.92
N VAL A 21 34.12 1.85 -15.23
CA VAL A 21 33.30 1.07 -16.18
C VAL A 21 33.80 -0.38 -16.29
N ALA A 22 35.11 -0.58 -16.40
CA ALA A 22 35.70 -1.92 -16.46
C ALA A 22 35.48 -2.71 -15.15
N GLY A 23 35.61 -2.05 -13.99
CA GLY A 23 35.35 -2.64 -12.69
C GLY A 23 33.88 -3.03 -12.52
N TRP A 24 32.95 -2.18 -12.98
CA TRP A 24 31.53 -2.49 -12.98
C TRP A 24 31.18 -3.69 -13.87
N LEU A 25 31.73 -3.74 -15.09
CA LEU A 25 31.56 -4.91 -15.98
C LEU A 25 32.15 -6.19 -15.38
N LEU A 26 33.30 -6.10 -14.72
CA LEU A 26 33.91 -7.24 -14.04
C LEU A 26 33.00 -7.76 -12.92
N MET A 27 32.37 -6.86 -12.16
CA MET A 27 31.42 -7.25 -11.11
C MET A 27 30.20 -7.97 -11.68
N GLN A 28 29.64 -7.51 -12.81
CA GLN A 28 28.54 -8.22 -13.47
C GLN A 28 28.92 -9.65 -13.88
N ILE A 29 30.14 -9.84 -14.41
CA ILE A 29 30.65 -11.18 -14.74
C ILE A 29 30.79 -12.01 -13.46
N VAL A 30 31.34 -11.44 -12.39
CA VAL A 30 31.51 -12.16 -11.12
C VAL A 30 30.17 -12.57 -10.52
N ASP A 31 29.16 -11.70 -10.54
CA ASP A 31 27.83 -11.98 -9.98
C ASP A 31 27.11 -13.11 -10.73
N VAL A 32 27.31 -13.20 -12.06
CA VAL A 32 26.74 -14.27 -12.89
C VAL A 32 27.51 -15.59 -12.73
N PHE A 33 28.84 -15.53 -12.76
CA PHE A 33 29.66 -16.75 -12.82
C PHE A 33 30.03 -17.32 -11.46
N ALA A 34 30.07 -16.52 -10.38
CA ALA A 34 30.46 -17.04 -9.06
C ALA A 34 29.49 -18.11 -8.54
N PRO A 35 28.15 -17.94 -8.63
CA PRO A 35 27.21 -19.02 -8.31
C PRO A 35 27.33 -20.20 -9.28
N ALA A 36 27.44 -19.93 -10.59
CA ALA A 36 27.53 -20.96 -11.62
C ALA A 36 28.76 -21.88 -11.45
N LEU A 37 29.88 -21.32 -10.98
CA LEU A 37 31.12 -22.03 -10.73
C LEU A 37 31.24 -22.55 -9.27
N HIS A 38 30.19 -22.40 -8.46
CA HIS A 38 30.18 -22.79 -7.05
C HIS A 38 31.33 -22.18 -6.24
N LEU A 39 31.68 -20.92 -6.53
CA LEU A 39 32.73 -20.21 -5.78
C LEU A 39 32.23 -19.84 -4.38
N PRO A 40 33.13 -19.72 -3.38
CA PRO A 40 32.75 -19.33 -2.03
C PRO A 40 32.05 -17.96 -1.97
N GLU A 41 31.10 -17.77 -1.04
CA GLU A 41 30.34 -16.52 -0.91
C GLU A 41 31.19 -15.27 -0.63
N TRP A 42 32.41 -15.42 -0.10
CA TRP A 42 33.34 -14.30 0.10
C TRP A 42 34.01 -13.83 -1.20
N PHE A 43 33.94 -14.61 -2.28
CA PHE A 43 34.69 -14.35 -3.52
C PHE A 43 34.29 -13.04 -4.21
N PRO A 44 32.99 -12.71 -4.41
CA PRO A 44 32.60 -11.42 -4.98
C PRO A 44 33.09 -10.23 -4.14
N THR A 45 33.02 -10.36 -2.81
CA THR A 45 33.53 -9.34 -1.88
C THR A 45 35.04 -9.14 -2.02
N ALA A 46 35.81 -10.22 -2.18
CA ALA A 46 37.26 -10.12 -2.39
C ALA A 46 37.62 -9.44 -3.72
N VAL A 47 36.87 -9.71 -4.81
CA VAL A 47 37.08 -9.05 -6.10
C VAL A 47 36.76 -7.55 -6.01
N ALA A 48 35.65 -7.18 -5.37
CA ALA A 48 35.30 -5.78 -5.14
C ALA A 48 36.39 -5.05 -4.34
N PHE A 49 36.94 -5.69 -3.31
CA PHE A 49 38.02 -5.11 -2.52
C PHE A 49 39.31 -4.91 -3.34
N LEU A 50 39.67 -5.86 -4.20
CA LEU A 50 40.82 -5.74 -5.10
C LEU A 50 40.65 -4.61 -6.12
N LEU A 51 39.45 -4.42 -6.66
CA LEU A 51 39.13 -3.30 -7.55
C LEU A 51 39.27 -1.95 -6.84
N LEU A 52 38.78 -1.84 -5.60
CA LEU A 52 38.94 -0.62 -4.79
C LEU A 52 40.42 -0.33 -4.48
N LEU A 53 41.21 -1.36 -4.17
CA LEU A 53 42.64 -1.21 -3.91
C LEU A 53 43.44 -0.86 -5.18
N GLY A 54 43.03 -1.39 -6.32
CA GLY A 54 43.66 -1.14 -7.62
C GLY A 54 43.38 0.24 -8.19
N PHE A 55 42.29 0.90 -7.79
CA PHE A 55 41.91 2.21 -8.32
C PHE A 55 42.92 3.33 -8.02
N PRO A 56 43.39 3.54 -6.77
CA PRO A 56 44.45 4.52 -6.49
C PRO A 56 45.76 4.23 -7.24
N VAL A 57 46.09 2.96 -7.42
CA VAL A 57 47.28 2.53 -8.17
C VAL A 57 47.14 2.90 -9.65
N ALA A 58 45.98 2.62 -10.26
CA ALA A 58 45.68 2.98 -11.63
C ALA A 58 45.76 4.50 -11.86
N LEU A 59 45.21 5.31 -10.94
CA LEU A 59 45.31 6.77 -11.00
C LEU A 59 46.75 7.26 -10.86
N PHE A 60 47.55 6.64 -9.98
CA PHE A 60 48.96 6.97 -9.82
C PHE A 60 49.76 6.69 -11.10
N PHE A 61 49.54 5.54 -11.74
CA PHE A 61 50.19 5.21 -13.01
C PHE A 61 49.77 6.15 -14.14
N ALA A 62 48.49 6.50 -14.22
CA ALA A 62 47.98 7.48 -15.18
C ALA A 62 48.58 8.88 -14.96
N TRP A 63 48.93 9.21 -13.71
CA TRP A 63 49.57 10.48 -13.37
C TRP A 63 51.10 10.47 -13.62
N ALA A 64 51.76 9.34 -13.36
CA ALA A 64 53.22 9.22 -13.38
C ALA A 64 53.82 8.82 -14.75
N PHE A 65 53.01 8.28 -15.67
CA PHE A 65 53.48 7.77 -16.96
C PHE A 65 52.56 8.22 -18.10
N GLU A 66 53.15 8.75 -19.17
CA GLU A 66 52.43 9.11 -20.39
C GLU A 66 52.76 8.09 -21.50
N ILE A 67 51.73 7.49 -22.09
CA ILE A 67 51.91 6.50 -23.16
C ILE A 67 52.13 7.25 -24.47
N THR A 68 53.37 7.29 -24.94
CA THR A 68 53.73 7.86 -26.24
C THR A 68 53.85 6.75 -27.30
N PRO A 69 53.76 7.07 -28.60
CA PRO A 69 53.89 6.09 -29.69
C PRO A 69 55.23 5.32 -29.71
N GLU A 70 56.23 5.76 -28.95
CA GLU A 70 57.57 5.15 -28.86
C GLU A 70 57.76 4.27 -27.61
N GLY A 71 56.73 4.10 -26.76
CA GLY A 71 56.76 3.28 -25.54
C GLY A 71 56.52 4.05 -24.23
N ILE A 72 56.58 3.33 -23.10
CA ILE A 72 56.37 3.88 -21.74
C ILE A 72 57.65 4.59 -21.29
N LYS A 73 57.62 5.92 -21.16
CA LYS A 73 58.74 6.73 -20.64
C LYS A 73 58.35 7.46 -19.34
N ARG A 74 59.31 7.62 -18.43
CA ARG A 74 59.17 8.39 -17.17
C ARG A 74 59.64 9.84 -17.43
N GLU A 75 58.81 10.82 -17.06
CA GLU A 75 58.75 12.19 -17.62
C GLU A 75 59.87 13.19 -17.21
N THR A 76 61.12 12.76 -16.94
CA THR A 76 62.17 13.76 -16.60
C THR A 76 62.90 14.40 -17.78
N GLU A 77 62.64 14.03 -19.03
CA GLU A 77 63.15 14.76 -20.20
C GLU A 77 62.18 14.58 -21.37
N VAL A 78 61.49 15.64 -21.81
CA VAL A 78 61.31 16.06 -23.22
C VAL A 78 60.57 17.41 -23.24
N SER A 79 61.13 18.32 -24.03
CA SER A 79 60.79 19.73 -24.24
C SER A 79 59.51 19.96 -25.05
N GLN A 80 58.88 21.12 -24.80
CA GLN A 80 57.85 21.74 -25.63
C GLN A 80 58.27 21.80 -27.10
N GLU A 81 57.57 21.07 -27.97
CA GLU A 81 57.17 21.45 -29.34
C GLU A 81 56.68 20.20 -30.11
N ALA A 82 55.42 20.26 -30.58
CA ALA A 82 54.76 19.47 -31.63
C ALA A 82 53.38 18.93 -31.19
N SER A 83 52.41 19.84 -31.00
CA SER A 83 51.00 19.51 -30.95
C SER A 83 50.47 19.22 -32.36
N VAL A 84 50.62 17.99 -32.86
CA VAL A 84 49.81 17.52 -34.01
C VAL A 84 49.56 16.02 -33.85
N THR A 85 48.31 15.63 -33.54
CA THR A 85 47.51 14.73 -34.39
C THR A 85 46.17 14.40 -33.72
N HIS A 86 45.10 14.92 -34.31
CA HIS A 86 43.71 14.77 -33.87
C HIS A 86 43.05 13.45 -34.35
N GLU A 87 43.83 12.46 -34.83
CA GLU A 87 43.30 11.22 -35.42
C GLU A 87 43.26 10.02 -34.45
N THR A 88 44.05 10.03 -33.38
CA THR A 88 44.18 8.86 -32.49
C THR A 88 43.07 8.79 -31.44
N ALA A 89 42.56 9.95 -30.97
CA ALA A 89 41.46 10.02 -30.01
C ALA A 89 40.13 9.53 -30.62
N ALA A 90 39.86 9.88 -31.89
CA ALA A 90 38.64 9.48 -32.59
C ALA A 90 38.59 7.97 -32.91
N LYS A 91 39.75 7.33 -33.14
CA LYS A 91 39.84 5.87 -33.31
C LYS A 91 39.59 5.13 -32.00
N LEU A 92 40.10 5.65 -30.88
CA LEU A 92 39.88 5.04 -29.56
C LEU A 92 38.40 5.15 -29.14
N ASP A 93 37.75 6.29 -29.38
CA ASP A 93 36.31 6.48 -29.09
C ASP A 93 35.43 5.51 -29.90
N ARG A 94 35.76 5.28 -31.18
CA ARG A 94 35.04 4.30 -32.01
C ARG A 94 35.21 2.87 -31.51
N VAL A 95 36.40 2.50 -31.04
CA VAL A 95 36.65 1.17 -30.47
C VAL A 95 35.84 0.99 -29.19
N THR A 96 35.80 1.98 -28.30
CA THR A 96 35.01 1.94 -27.07
C THR A 96 33.51 1.84 -27.35
N ILE A 97 32.99 2.64 -28.29
CA ILE A 97 31.57 2.59 -28.70
C ILE A 97 31.24 1.24 -29.36
N THR A 98 32.13 0.70 -30.20
CA THR A 98 31.90 -0.61 -30.84
C THR A 98 31.86 -1.73 -29.80
N LEU A 99 32.73 -1.67 -28.79
CA LEU A 99 32.77 -2.66 -27.72
C LEU A 99 31.51 -2.58 -26.82
N LEU A 100 31.02 -1.37 -26.53
CA LEU A 100 29.76 -1.16 -25.81
C LEU A 100 28.55 -1.68 -26.60
N VAL A 101 28.49 -1.44 -27.90
CA VAL A 101 27.41 -1.95 -28.77
C VAL A 101 27.43 -3.48 -28.86
N LEU A 102 28.62 -4.10 -28.90
CA LEU A 102 28.74 -5.56 -28.89
C LEU A 102 28.29 -6.17 -27.56
N VAL A 103 28.59 -5.53 -26.43
CA VAL A 103 28.15 -5.99 -25.10
C VAL A 103 26.63 -5.86 -24.97
N VAL A 104 26.05 -4.74 -25.37
CA VAL A 104 24.58 -4.56 -25.38
C VAL A 104 23.90 -5.55 -26.33
N GLY A 105 24.48 -5.78 -27.51
CA GLY A 105 23.99 -6.77 -28.47
C GLY A 105 24.06 -8.21 -27.94
N PHE A 106 25.11 -8.56 -27.19
CA PHE A 106 25.26 -9.87 -26.57
C PHE A 106 24.22 -10.09 -25.46
N ILE A 107 24.00 -9.09 -24.59
CA ILE A 107 22.99 -9.15 -23.51
C ILE A 107 21.58 -9.28 -24.09
N LEU A 108 21.28 -8.54 -25.17
CA LEU A 108 19.99 -8.64 -25.84
C LEU A 108 19.81 -9.98 -26.58
N ALA A 109 20.89 -10.56 -27.11
CA ALA A 109 20.86 -11.86 -27.77
C ALA A 109 20.69 -13.01 -26.76
N ASP A 110 21.39 -12.99 -25.63
CA ASP A 110 21.30 -13.99 -24.57
C ASP A 110 19.87 -14.05 -23.98
N ARG A 111 19.29 -12.89 -23.71
CA ARG A 111 17.95 -12.74 -23.12
C ARG A 111 16.79 -13.10 -24.07
N PHE A 112 17.00 -13.12 -25.38
CA PHE A 112 15.93 -13.39 -26.36
C PHE A 112 16.14 -14.66 -27.20
N LEU A 113 17.35 -15.22 -27.28
CA LEU A 113 17.63 -16.38 -28.14
C LEU A 113 17.87 -17.69 -27.37
N LEU A 114 18.15 -17.64 -26.05
CA LEU A 114 18.47 -18.85 -25.28
C LEU A 114 17.41 -19.27 -24.24
N ASP A 115 16.43 -18.42 -23.92
CA ASP A 115 15.29 -18.76 -23.03
C ASP A 115 14.15 -19.55 -23.73
N GLY A 116 14.36 -19.99 -24.97
CA GLY A 116 13.35 -20.68 -25.78
C GLY A 116 13.40 -22.21 -25.78
N ALA A 117 14.37 -22.86 -25.12
CA ALA A 117 14.53 -24.31 -25.20
C ALA A 117 15.30 -24.90 -24.01
N ASP A 118 14.59 -25.18 -22.92
CA ASP A 118 14.61 -26.48 -22.22
C ASP A 118 13.98 -26.33 -20.83
N ASP A 119 12.69 -26.64 -20.72
CA ASP A 119 12.17 -27.14 -19.44
C ASP A 119 11.02 -28.15 -19.65
N ARG A 120 11.40 -29.34 -20.10
CA ARG A 120 10.61 -30.56 -19.92
C ARG A 120 11.36 -31.50 -18.99
N GLY A 121 10.99 -31.40 -17.70
CA GLY A 121 10.98 -32.51 -16.77
C GLY A 121 12.32 -32.90 -16.17
N GLN A 122 12.46 -32.65 -14.87
CA GLN A 122 12.64 -33.69 -13.84
C GLN A 122 12.68 -33.06 -12.45
N SER A 123 11.55 -33.10 -11.75
CA SER A 123 11.55 -33.01 -10.30
C SER A 123 12.26 -34.24 -9.74
N THR A 124 13.38 -34.02 -9.05
CA THR A 124 13.95 -35.03 -8.15
C THR A 124 14.04 -34.41 -6.76
N SER A 125 13.17 -34.90 -5.87
CA SER A 125 13.16 -34.61 -4.45
C SER A 125 14.48 -35.01 -3.79
N GLN A 126 15.04 -34.15 -2.94
CA GLN A 126 15.90 -34.58 -1.84
C GLN A 126 15.55 -33.86 -0.53
N THR A 127 14.85 -34.64 0.28
CA THR A 127 14.73 -34.67 1.74
C THR A 127 15.90 -34.03 2.49
N VAL A 128 15.60 -33.04 3.35
CA VAL A 128 16.35 -32.82 4.59
C VAL A 128 15.36 -32.92 5.75
N ALA A 129 15.66 -33.89 6.61
CA ALA A 129 14.92 -34.24 7.80
C ALA A 129 14.93 -33.12 8.85
N SER A 130 13.78 -32.92 9.48
CA SER A 130 13.70 -32.39 10.85
C SER A 130 12.59 -33.15 11.55
N ASP A 131 13.02 -34.08 12.40
CA ASP A 131 12.17 -34.93 13.20
C ASP A 131 11.44 -34.13 14.30
N SER A 132 10.11 -34.22 14.23
CA SER A 132 9.23 -34.67 15.32
C SER A 132 9.10 -33.80 16.60
N ILE A 133 8.05 -32.98 16.65
CA ILE A 133 7.04 -33.09 17.73
C ILE A 133 5.65 -33.16 17.09
N THR A 134 5.04 -34.32 17.25
CA THR A 134 3.74 -34.73 16.73
C THR A 134 2.62 -34.09 17.54
N GLN A 135 1.82 -33.21 16.94
CA GLN A 135 0.41 -33.03 17.30
C GLN A 135 -0.45 -33.00 16.03
N ASN A 136 -1.50 -33.80 16.10
CA ASN A 136 -2.47 -34.24 15.10
C ASN A 136 -3.03 -33.12 14.18
N PRO A 137 -2.79 -33.14 12.86
CA PRO A 137 -3.46 -32.26 11.91
C PRO A 137 -4.65 -32.99 11.28
N GLU A 138 -5.77 -33.05 12.00
CA GLU A 138 -7.04 -33.53 11.42
C GLU A 138 -8.21 -32.56 11.65
N GLN A 139 -7.94 -31.33 12.11
CA GLN A 139 -8.92 -30.25 12.19
C GLN A 139 -8.26 -28.87 11.99
N ALA A 140 -7.85 -28.57 10.76
CA ALA A 140 -7.51 -27.21 10.33
C ALA A 140 -7.58 -27.16 8.79
N GLY A 141 -8.80 -27.04 8.28
CA GLY A 141 -9.05 -27.08 6.84
C GLY A 141 -10.52 -26.92 6.50
N GLU A 142 -11.23 -26.04 7.20
CA GLU A 142 -12.42 -25.42 6.63
C GLU A 142 -12.01 -24.02 6.17
N THR A 143 -11.56 -23.97 4.92
CA THR A 143 -11.64 -22.79 4.09
C THR A 143 -13.02 -22.15 4.27
N ALA A 144 -13.05 -20.83 4.46
CA ALA A 144 -14.29 -20.07 4.45
C ALA A 144 -15.18 -20.50 3.27
N PRO A 145 -16.49 -20.69 3.47
CA PRO A 145 -17.36 -21.20 2.43
C PRO A 145 -17.29 -20.27 1.21
N ALA A 146 -16.94 -20.84 0.06
CA ALA A 146 -16.99 -20.15 -1.22
C ALA A 146 -18.38 -19.49 -1.37
N PRO A 147 -18.47 -18.20 -1.72
CA PRO A 147 -19.77 -17.60 -1.97
C PRO A 147 -20.44 -18.38 -3.11
N ALA A 148 -21.72 -18.72 -2.92
CA ALA A 148 -22.52 -19.39 -3.94
C ALA A 148 -22.42 -18.61 -5.27
N ASP A 149 -22.19 -19.34 -6.36
CA ASP A 149 -22.26 -18.83 -7.72
C ASP A 149 -23.60 -18.09 -7.91
N ASP A 150 -23.53 -16.77 -8.04
CA ASP A 150 -24.70 -15.92 -8.21
C ASP A 150 -25.09 -15.76 -9.69
N GLY A 151 -24.46 -16.54 -10.58
CA GLY A 151 -24.72 -16.57 -12.02
C GLY A 151 -24.22 -15.34 -12.77
N ARG A 152 -23.43 -14.46 -12.13
CA ARG A 152 -22.82 -13.29 -12.77
C ARG A 152 -21.44 -13.61 -13.30
N THR A 153 -21.12 -13.05 -14.46
CA THR A 153 -19.77 -13.09 -15.03
C THR A 153 -18.82 -12.30 -14.13
N SER A 154 -17.66 -12.89 -13.79
CA SER A 154 -16.71 -12.24 -12.90
C SER A 154 -15.41 -11.86 -13.61
N VAL A 155 -14.96 -10.62 -13.39
CA VAL A 155 -13.76 -10.07 -14.03
C VAL A 155 -12.94 -9.27 -13.03
N ALA A 156 -11.65 -9.59 -12.88
CA ALA A 156 -10.70 -8.75 -12.15
C ALA A 156 -9.97 -7.79 -13.09
N VAL A 157 -9.62 -6.60 -12.61
CA VAL A 157 -8.79 -5.64 -13.36
C VAL A 157 -7.46 -5.48 -12.63
N LEU A 158 -6.42 -6.11 -13.16
CA LEU A 158 -5.09 -6.02 -12.57
C LEU A 158 -4.43 -4.67 -12.87
N PRO A 159 -3.46 -4.22 -12.05
CA PRO A 159 -2.67 -3.03 -12.33
C PRO A 159 -1.95 -3.18 -13.66
N PHE A 160 -2.21 -2.25 -14.57
CA PHE A 160 -1.53 -2.20 -15.85
C PHE A 160 -0.06 -1.88 -15.62
N VAL A 161 0.79 -2.58 -16.35
CA VAL A 161 2.24 -2.42 -16.25
C VAL A 161 2.65 -1.07 -16.83
N ASN A 162 3.38 -0.26 -16.07
CA ASN A 162 4.01 0.94 -16.59
C ASN A 162 5.17 0.56 -17.52
N MET A 163 5.03 0.83 -18.81
CA MET A 163 6.05 0.65 -19.85
C MET A 163 6.60 1.99 -20.36
N SER A 164 6.43 3.06 -19.58
CA SER A 164 7.01 4.38 -19.83
C SER A 164 8.47 4.43 -19.37
N ASP A 165 9.25 5.35 -19.93
CA ASP A 165 10.68 5.51 -19.55
C ASP A 165 10.84 6.11 -18.14
N ASP A 166 9.80 6.77 -17.64
CA ASP A 166 9.76 7.38 -16.32
C ASP A 166 8.88 6.55 -15.37
N ALA A 167 9.54 5.95 -14.37
CA ALA A 167 8.93 5.16 -13.32
C ALA A 167 7.91 5.96 -12.50
N GLN A 168 8.01 7.29 -12.45
CA GLN A 168 7.04 8.14 -11.75
C GLN A 168 5.65 8.09 -12.39
N ASN A 169 5.49 7.61 -13.63
CA ASN A 169 4.17 7.44 -14.25
C ASN A 169 3.43 6.17 -13.79
N GLU A 170 3.94 5.44 -12.80
CA GLU A 170 3.30 4.25 -12.29
C GLU A 170 1.93 4.53 -11.66
N TYR A 171 1.73 5.69 -11.02
CA TYR A 171 0.39 6.09 -10.56
C TYR A 171 -0.60 6.27 -11.73
N PHE A 172 -0.11 6.61 -12.92
CA PHE A 172 -0.95 6.83 -14.09
C PHE A 172 -1.46 5.51 -14.66
N SER A 173 -0.59 4.49 -14.79
CA SER A 173 -1.02 3.14 -15.19
C SER A 173 -1.97 2.51 -14.18
N ASP A 174 -1.68 2.71 -12.89
CA ASP A 174 -2.56 2.35 -11.78
C ASP A 174 -3.91 3.04 -11.90
N GLY A 175 -3.92 4.33 -12.18
CA GLY A 175 -5.13 5.12 -12.33
C GLY A 175 -6.02 4.64 -13.47
N ILE A 176 -5.46 4.29 -14.63
CA ILE A 176 -6.24 3.70 -15.74
C ILE A 176 -6.89 2.38 -15.33
N SER A 177 -6.16 1.55 -14.61
CA SER A 177 -6.65 0.23 -14.16
C SER A 177 -7.78 0.38 -13.14
N GLU A 178 -7.63 1.32 -12.20
CA GLU A 178 -8.67 1.65 -11.22
C GLU A 178 -9.93 2.17 -11.87
N GLU A 179 -9.82 2.90 -12.97
CA GLU A 179 -10.96 3.54 -13.61
C GLU A 179 -11.72 2.59 -14.50
N LEU A 180 -11.01 1.70 -15.22
CA LEU A 180 -11.64 0.56 -15.86
C LEU A 180 -12.38 -0.31 -14.84
N LEU A 181 -11.77 -0.56 -13.67
CA LEU A 181 -12.42 -1.27 -12.58
C LEU A 181 -13.70 -0.54 -12.12
N ASN A 182 -13.63 0.77 -11.87
CA ASN A 182 -14.77 1.58 -11.42
C ASN A 182 -15.93 1.56 -12.43
N VAL A 183 -15.63 1.61 -13.73
CA VAL A 183 -16.64 1.49 -14.79
C VAL A 183 -17.29 0.11 -14.77
N LEU A 184 -16.49 -0.96 -14.75
CA LEU A 184 -16.99 -2.33 -14.78
C LEU A 184 -17.79 -2.70 -13.52
N VAL A 185 -17.43 -2.16 -12.36
CA VAL A 185 -18.17 -2.36 -11.10
C VAL A 185 -19.62 -1.88 -11.22
N LYS A 186 -19.89 -0.80 -11.96
CA LYS A 186 -21.27 -0.29 -12.11
C LYS A 186 -22.19 -1.23 -12.88
N ILE A 187 -21.63 -2.11 -13.72
CA ILE A 187 -22.41 -3.05 -14.53
C ILE A 187 -23.04 -4.11 -13.62
N GLU A 188 -24.38 -4.18 -13.59
CA GLU A 188 -25.11 -5.07 -12.66
C GLU A 188 -24.73 -6.55 -12.83
N ARG A 189 -24.56 -6.97 -14.09
CA ARG A 189 -24.23 -8.34 -14.50
C ARG A 189 -22.77 -8.73 -14.25
N LEU A 190 -21.93 -7.78 -13.83
CA LEU A 190 -20.53 -8.05 -13.50
C LEU A 190 -20.29 -8.12 -12.00
N ARG A 191 -19.52 -9.15 -11.61
CA ARG A 191 -18.84 -9.20 -10.32
C ARG A 191 -17.38 -8.84 -10.53
N VAL A 192 -16.99 -7.69 -9.98
CA VAL A 192 -15.63 -7.15 -10.11
C VAL A 192 -15.03 -7.07 -8.71
N PRO A 193 -13.94 -7.79 -8.41
CA PRO A 193 -13.19 -7.57 -7.17
C PRO A 193 -12.72 -6.12 -7.11
N SER A 194 -12.67 -5.57 -5.90
CA SER A 194 -12.20 -4.21 -5.68
C SER A 194 -10.80 -3.92 -6.24
N ARG A 195 -10.48 -2.62 -6.24
CA ARG A 195 -9.15 -2.09 -6.50
C ARG A 195 -8.10 -2.66 -5.56
N THR A 196 -8.24 -2.56 -4.24
CA THR A 196 -7.15 -2.96 -3.31
C THR A 196 -6.81 -4.44 -3.51
N SER A 197 -7.83 -5.28 -3.67
CA SER A 197 -7.69 -6.68 -4.01
C SER A 197 -6.94 -6.93 -5.30
N SER A 198 -7.36 -6.32 -6.40
CA SER A 198 -6.68 -6.54 -7.67
C SER A 198 -5.24 -6.00 -7.64
N PHE A 199 -5.00 -4.92 -6.89
CA PHE A 199 -3.72 -4.22 -6.84
C PHE A 199 -2.68 -4.88 -5.94
N THR A 200 -3.08 -5.78 -5.03
CA THR A 200 -2.13 -6.61 -4.26
C THR A 200 -1.24 -7.46 -5.17
N PHE A 201 -1.71 -7.83 -6.37
CA PHE A 201 -0.96 -8.64 -7.33
C PHE A 201 0.01 -7.85 -8.21
N LYS A 202 0.18 -6.54 -7.94
CA LYS A 202 1.10 -5.71 -8.71
C LYS A 202 2.53 -6.23 -8.61
N GLY A 203 3.13 -6.52 -9.77
CA GLY A 203 4.49 -7.07 -9.82
C GLY A 203 4.61 -8.47 -9.19
N SER A 204 3.49 -9.17 -8.99
CA SER A 204 3.49 -10.54 -8.49
C SER A 204 4.07 -11.50 -9.53
N GLU A 205 4.81 -12.51 -9.07
CA GLU A 205 5.29 -13.62 -9.90
C GLU A 205 4.24 -14.75 -10.03
N GLN A 206 3.07 -14.60 -9.40
CA GLN A 206 2.00 -15.58 -9.48
C GLN A 206 1.41 -15.67 -10.89
N THR A 207 0.97 -16.86 -11.25
CA THR A 207 0.29 -17.12 -12.52
C THR A 207 -1.11 -16.50 -12.52
N LEU A 208 -1.64 -16.14 -13.70
CA LEU A 208 -3.00 -15.62 -13.85
C LEU A 208 -4.06 -16.58 -13.29
N SER A 209 -3.82 -17.90 -13.36
CA SER A 209 -4.71 -18.90 -12.76
C SER A 209 -4.73 -18.82 -11.22
N GLU A 210 -3.59 -18.59 -10.58
CA GLU A 210 -3.50 -18.41 -9.12
C GLU A 210 -4.16 -17.11 -8.67
N ILE A 211 -3.91 -16.02 -9.41
CA ILE A 211 -4.53 -14.72 -9.16
C ILE A 211 -6.06 -14.83 -9.29
N GLY A 212 -6.53 -15.48 -10.36
CA GLY A 212 -7.95 -15.69 -10.60
C GLY A 212 -8.62 -16.51 -9.50
N ARG A 213 -7.97 -17.53 -8.96
CA ARG A 213 -8.47 -18.27 -7.78
C ARG A 213 -8.47 -17.41 -6.52
N ALA A 214 -7.42 -16.63 -6.27
CA ALA A 214 -7.31 -15.78 -5.09
C ALA A 214 -8.37 -14.67 -5.06
N LEU A 215 -8.67 -14.09 -6.23
CA LEU A 215 -9.74 -13.10 -6.42
C LEU A 215 -11.12 -13.74 -6.63
N ASN A 216 -11.15 -15.07 -6.78
CA ASN A 216 -12.33 -15.85 -7.16
C ASN A 216 -13.01 -15.25 -8.40
N VAL A 217 -12.33 -15.22 -9.55
CA VAL A 217 -12.86 -14.67 -10.82
C VAL A 217 -12.66 -15.61 -12.01
N ASP A 218 -13.55 -15.50 -13.00
CA ASP A 218 -13.53 -16.26 -14.25
C ASP A 218 -12.65 -15.60 -15.32
N HIS A 219 -12.54 -14.26 -15.26
CA HIS A 219 -11.80 -13.48 -16.24
C HIS A 219 -10.84 -12.50 -15.56
N ILE A 220 -9.73 -12.22 -16.25
CA ILE A 220 -8.75 -11.20 -15.85
C ILE A 220 -8.55 -10.22 -17.00
N LEU A 221 -8.68 -8.93 -16.69
CA LEU A 221 -8.23 -7.83 -17.51
C LEU A 221 -6.83 -7.42 -17.04
N GLU A 222 -5.85 -7.52 -17.93
CA GLU A 222 -4.50 -7.02 -17.72
C GLU A 222 -4.09 -6.11 -18.87
N GLY A 223 -2.99 -5.38 -18.69
CA GLY A 223 -2.56 -4.44 -19.70
C GLY A 223 -1.25 -3.75 -19.39
N SER A 224 -0.90 -2.83 -20.28
CA SER A 224 0.27 -1.97 -20.11
C SER A 224 -0.02 -0.56 -20.59
N VAL A 225 0.60 0.41 -19.94
CA VAL A 225 0.49 1.82 -20.29
C VAL A 225 1.88 2.37 -20.55
N ARG A 226 2.06 3.03 -21.70
CA ARG A 226 3.26 3.80 -22.03
C ARG A 226 2.85 5.24 -22.28
N LYS A 227 3.39 6.16 -21.49
CA LYS A 227 3.24 7.61 -21.62
C LYS A 227 4.56 8.22 -22.10
N SER A 228 4.49 9.06 -23.12
CA SER A 228 5.64 9.78 -23.70
C SER A 228 5.21 11.20 -24.04
N GLY A 229 5.48 12.14 -23.12
CA GLY A 229 4.90 13.50 -23.19
C GLY A 229 3.38 13.43 -23.06
N ASP A 230 2.69 14.00 -24.05
CA ASP A 230 1.22 14.01 -24.12
C ASP A 230 0.64 12.78 -24.82
N ARG A 231 1.48 11.93 -25.42
CA ARG A 231 1.00 10.71 -26.07
C ARG A 231 0.95 9.53 -25.12
N ILE A 232 -0.18 8.83 -25.15
CA ILE A 232 -0.43 7.61 -24.39
C ILE A 232 -0.64 6.43 -25.33
N ARG A 233 -0.09 5.29 -24.95
CA ARG A 233 -0.37 4.00 -25.56
C ARG A 233 -0.81 3.02 -24.48
N VAL A 234 -2.03 2.52 -24.60
CA VAL A 234 -2.62 1.55 -23.68
C VAL A 234 -2.83 0.24 -24.43
N THR A 235 -2.29 -0.86 -23.90
CA THR A 235 -2.60 -2.22 -24.36
C THR A 235 -3.46 -2.86 -23.28
N ALA A 236 -4.58 -3.44 -23.66
CA ALA A 236 -5.49 -4.10 -22.72
C ALA A 236 -5.90 -5.46 -23.29
N GLN A 237 -5.99 -6.46 -22.41
CA GLN A 237 -6.26 -7.84 -22.79
C GLN A 237 -7.18 -8.49 -21.77
N LEU A 238 -8.21 -9.19 -22.25
CA LEU A 238 -9.14 -9.94 -21.43
C LEU A 238 -8.86 -11.43 -21.61
N ILE A 239 -8.63 -12.12 -20.50
CA ILE A 239 -8.18 -13.51 -20.45
C ILE A 239 -9.20 -14.34 -19.66
N ASP A 240 -9.49 -15.54 -20.13
CA ASP A 240 -10.23 -16.56 -19.39
C ASP A 240 -9.28 -17.32 -18.46
N VAL A 241 -9.56 -17.29 -17.15
CA VAL A 241 -8.72 -17.87 -16.09
C VAL A 241 -8.73 -19.41 -16.13
N ASN A 242 -9.82 -20.01 -16.60
CA ASN A 242 -10.00 -21.46 -16.61
C ASN A 242 -9.26 -22.11 -17.78
N THR A 243 -9.24 -21.44 -18.93
CA THR A 243 -8.60 -21.95 -20.15
C THR A 243 -7.25 -21.32 -20.45
N ASP A 244 -6.85 -20.26 -19.74
CA ASP A 244 -5.64 -19.47 -19.99
C ASP A 244 -5.58 -18.94 -21.44
N THR A 245 -6.73 -18.48 -21.96
CA THR A 245 -6.87 -18.00 -23.34
C THR A 245 -7.34 -16.56 -23.41
N HIS A 246 -6.77 -15.79 -24.34
CA HIS A 246 -7.23 -14.44 -24.64
C HIS A 246 -8.62 -14.47 -25.30
N LEU A 247 -9.59 -13.82 -24.68
CA LEU A 247 -10.90 -13.53 -25.26
C LEU A 247 -10.85 -12.29 -26.16
N TRP A 248 -10.01 -11.32 -25.79
CA TRP A 248 -9.84 -10.06 -26.50
C TRP A 248 -8.49 -9.42 -26.16
N SER A 249 -7.92 -8.66 -27.09
CA SER A 249 -6.68 -7.89 -26.91
C SER A 249 -6.64 -6.78 -27.96
N ASP A 250 -6.37 -5.55 -27.53
CA ASP A 250 -6.24 -4.39 -28.42
C ASP A 250 -5.21 -3.37 -27.91
N THR A 251 -4.81 -2.47 -28.81
CA THR A 251 -3.90 -1.36 -28.51
C THR A 251 -4.51 -0.04 -28.92
N TYR A 252 -4.53 0.89 -27.98
CA TYR A 252 -5.05 2.24 -28.12
C TYR A 252 -3.89 3.23 -28.09
N THR A 253 -3.85 4.16 -29.05
CA THR A 253 -2.87 5.25 -29.06
C THR A 253 -3.61 6.56 -29.25
N ARG A 254 -3.46 7.47 -28.28
CA ARG A 254 -4.15 8.77 -28.22
C ARG A 254 -3.25 9.84 -27.59
N GLU A 255 -3.67 11.09 -27.68
CA GLU A 255 -3.17 12.18 -26.84
C GLU A 255 -3.83 12.11 -25.45
N LEU A 256 -3.26 12.76 -24.44
CA LEU A 256 -3.67 12.65 -23.03
C LEU A 256 -5.03 13.29 -22.75
N ASP A 257 -5.39 14.32 -23.51
CA ASP A 257 -6.70 14.97 -23.47
C ASP A 257 -7.84 14.05 -23.90
N ASP A 258 -7.55 13.06 -24.74
CA ASP A 258 -8.47 12.01 -25.19
C ASP A 258 -8.50 10.77 -24.26
N ILE A 259 -7.97 10.84 -23.03
CA ILE A 259 -7.87 9.66 -22.15
C ILE A 259 -9.23 9.00 -21.85
N PHE A 260 -10.27 9.80 -21.68
CA PHE A 260 -11.62 9.31 -21.42
C PHE A 260 -12.16 8.48 -22.58
N ALA A 261 -11.84 8.84 -23.82
CA ALA A 261 -12.21 8.06 -24.99
C ALA A 261 -11.53 6.68 -24.99
N VAL A 262 -10.28 6.60 -24.52
CA VAL A 262 -9.58 5.30 -24.36
C VAL A 262 -10.29 4.43 -23.32
N GLN A 263 -10.70 5.01 -22.20
CA GLN A 263 -11.44 4.29 -21.15
C GLN A 263 -12.80 3.80 -21.65
N ASP A 264 -13.54 4.64 -22.37
CA ASP A 264 -14.84 4.30 -22.96
C ASP A 264 -14.70 3.15 -23.98
N GLU A 265 -13.72 3.24 -24.87
CA GLU A 265 -13.43 2.23 -25.89
C GLU A 265 -13.05 0.88 -25.27
N ILE A 266 -12.16 0.88 -24.26
CA ILE A 266 -11.76 -0.35 -23.54
C ILE A 266 -12.94 -0.95 -22.80
N SER A 267 -13.71 -0.14 -22.08
CA SER A 267 -14.86 -0.62 -21.29
C SER A 267 -15.93 -1.25 -22.20
N GLN A 268 -16.23 -0.62 -23.34
CA GLN A 268 -17.15 -1.18 -24.34
C GLN A 268 -16.62 -2.46 -24.97
N ALA A 269 -15.32 -2.53 -25.26
CA ALA A 269 -14.70 -3.74 -25.81
C ALA A 269 -14.80 -4.92 -24.85
N ILE A 270 -14.57 -4.69 -23.55
CA ILE A 270 -14.70 -5.72 -22.51
C ILE A 270 -16.14 -6.24 -22.42
N VAL A 271 -17.12 -5.35 -22.39
CA VAL A 271 -18.55 -5.74 -22.36
C VAL A 271 -18.92 -6.58 -23.58
N GLN A 272 -18.45 -6.19 -24.76
CA GLN A 272 -18.69 -6.92 -26.00
C GLN A 272 -18.01 -8.30 -25.98
N ALA A 273 -16.75 -8.37 -25.53
CA ALA A 273 -16.01 -9.61 -25.42
C ALA A 273 -16.67 -10.60 -24.43
N LEU A 274 -17.23 -10.09 -23.32
CA LEU A 274 -18.00 -10.86 -22.35
C LEU A 274 -19.45 -11.14 -22.80
N GLN A 275 -19.85 -10.68 -23.99
CA GLN A 275 -21.20 -10.84 -24.57
C GLN A 275 -22.33 -10.37 -23.62
N LEU A 276 -22.06 -9.31 -22.85
CA LEU A 276 -23.01 -8.79 -21.88
C LEU A 276 -24.02 -7.85 -22.54
N THR A 277 -25.30 -8.03 -22.22
CA THR A 277 -26.34 -7.07 -22.59
C THR A 277 -26.39 -5.96 -21.54
N LEU A 278 -26.05 -4.74 -21.94
CA LEU A 278 -26.13 -3.55 -21.09
C LEU A 278 -27.55 -3.01 -21.02
N SER A 279 -27.94 -2.54 -19.83
CA SER A 279 -29.09 -1.65 -19.67
C SER A 279 -28.76 -0.22 -20.13
N GLY A 280 -29.77 0.66 -20.23
CA GLY A 280 -29.54 2.08 -20.55
C GLY A 280 -28.71 2.80 -19.49
N GLU A 281 -28.92 2.46 -18.21
CA GLU A 281 -28.16 3.03 -17.07
C GLU A 281 -26.71 2.55 -17.07
N ASP A 282 -26.45 1.29 -17.47
CA ASP A 282 -25.08 0.80 -17.63
C ASP A 282 -24.33 1.57 -18.73
N GLN A 283 -25.01 1.92 -19.83
CA GLN A 283 -24.39 2.68 -20.92
C GLN A 283 -24.00 4.09 -20.49
N GLU A 284 -24.86 4.79 -19.77
CA GLU A 284 -24.55 6.12 -19.23
C GLU A 284 -23.39 6.06 -18.23
N SER A 285 -23.40 5.04 -17.36
CA SER A 285 -22.38 4.80 -16.33
C SER A 285 -20.98 4.57 -16.89
N ILE A 286 -20.86 3.92 -18.05
CA ILE A 286 -19.58 3.65 -18.72
C ILE A 286 -18.91 4.95 -19.19
N THR A 287 -19.70 5.94 -19.59
CA THR A 287 -19.20 7.23 -20.11
C THR A 287 -19.09 8.33 -19.06
N GLU A 288 -19.37 8.01 -17.78
CA GLU A 288 -19.45 9.00 -16.70
C GLU A 288 -18.13 9.12 -15.91
N HIS A 289 -17.27 10.03 -16.39
CA HIS A 289 -15.92 10.26 -15.84
C HIS A 289 -15.88 11.19 -14.63
N GLY A 290 -16.88 12.07 -14.47
CA GLY A 290 -16.98 13.05 -13.38
C GLY A 290 -16.18 14.34 -13.59
N THR A 291 -15.28 14.37 -14.58
CA THR A 291 -14.59 15.57 -15.08
C THR A 291 -14.30 15.39 -16.57
N SER A 292 -14.15 16.49 -17.31
CA SER A 292 -13.61 16.49 -18.67
C SER A 292 -12.16 16.99 -18.73
N ASN A 293 -11.54 17.30 -17.58
CA ASN A 293 -10.16 17.74 -17.50
C ASN A 293 -9.25 16.55 -17.16
N ALA A 294 -8.53 16.05 -18.15
CA ALA A 294 -7.62 14.91 -18.01
C ALA A 294 -6.50 15.14 -16.98
N GLU A 295 -6.02 16.38 -16.84
CA GLU A 295 -4.99 16.71 -15.85
C GLU A 295 -5.58 16.68 -14.42
N ALA A 296 -6.74 17.29 -14.22
CA ALA A 296 -7.46 17.25 -12.94
C ALA A 296 -7.71 15.80 -12.51
N TYR A 297 -8.11 14.96 -13.46
CA TYR A 297 -8.33 13.55 -13.24
C TYR A 297 -7.07 12.78 -12.85
N ASN A 298 -5.94 13.03 -13.51
CA ASN A 298 -4.65 12.40 -13.14
C ASN A 298 -4.23 12.76 -11.71
N LYS A 299 -4.43 14.03 -11.32
CA LYS A 299 -4.16 14.50 -9.95
C LYS A 299 -5.07 13.83 -8.93
N TYR A 300 -6.36 13.69 -9.24
CA TYR A 300 -7.29 12.92 -8.42
C TYR A 300 -6.82 11.48 -8.19
N LEU A 301 -6.41 10.78 -9.25
CA LEU A 301 -5.93 9.39 -9.18
C LEU A 301 -4.68 9.26 -8.29
N LEU A 302 -3.73 10.19 -8.40
CA LEU A 302 -2.55 10.23 -7.53
C LEU A 302 -2.94 10.41 -6.06
N GLY A 303 -3.88 11.32 -5.77
CA GLY A 303 -4.41 11.52 -4.43
C GLY A 303 -5.06 10.26 -3.84
N ARG A 304 -5.91 9.58 -4.62
CA ARG A 304 -6.53 8.32 -4.22
C ARG A 304 -5.51 7.21 -3.96
N HIS A 305 -4.48 7.11 -4.80
CA HIS A 305 -3.39 6.15 -4.61
C HIS A 305 -2.70 6.37 -3.25
N LEU A 306 -2.31 7.61 -2.94
CA LEU A 306 -1.66 7.97 -1.67
C LEU A 306 -2.58 7.71 -0.46
N TRP A 307 -3.85 8.08 -0.56
CA TRP A 307 -4.84 7.85 0.50
C TRP A 307 -5.03 6.37 0.84
N ASN A 308 -5.02 5.49 -0.16
CA ASN A 308 -5.16 4.05 0.03
C ASN A 308 -3.98 3.40 0.76
N SER A 309 -2.80 4.01 0.78
CA SER A 309 -1.63 3.50 1.50
C SER A 309 -1.81 3.54 3.03
N ARG A 310 -2.71 4.39 3.54
CA ARG A 310 -3.08 4.46 4.96
C ARG A 310 -1.89 4.56 5.92
N THR A 311 -0.93 5.43 5.58
CA THR A 311 0.14 5.86 6.49
C THR A 311 -0.04 7.35 6.83
N PRO A 312 0.45 7.82 8.00
CA PRO A 312 0.30 9.21 8.40
C PRO A 312 0.78 10.21 7.32
N GLN A 313 1.98 9.98 6.78
CA GLN A 313 2.55 10.84 5.75
C GLN A 313 1.79 10.73 4.41
N ALA A 314 1.40 9.52 3.98
CA ALA A 314 0.69 9.36 2.72
C ALA A 314 -0.69 10.01 2.75
N LEU A 315 -1.37 10.04 3.90
CA LEU A 315 -2.64 10.76 4.06
C LEU A 315 -2.45 12.28 3.89
N LEU A 316 -1.40 12.86 4.49
CA LEU A 316 -1.06 14.27 4.28
C LEU A 316 -0.72 14.54 2.81
N ASP A 317 0.17 13.74 2.23
CA ASP A 317 0.63 13.88 0.85
C ASP A 317 -0.52 13.72 -0.14
N SER A 318 -1.56 12.93 0.18
CA SER A 318 -2.74 12.76 -0.67
C SER A 318 -3.51 14.06 -0.90
N THR A 319 -3.49 15.00 0.05
CA THR A 319 -4.25 16.25 -0.04
C THR A 319 -3.73 17.19 -1.14
N VAL A 320 -2.41 17.18 -1.39
CA VAL A 320 -1.76 18.08 -2.35
C VAL A 320 -2.29 17.86 -3.77
N PRO A 321 -2.20 16.65 -4.37
CA PRO A 321 -2.73 16.42 -5.71
C PRO A 321 -4.27 16.51 -5.75
N LEU A 322 -4.98 16.22 -4.66
CA LEU A 322 -6.44 16.42 -4.62
C LEU A 322 -6.83 17.90 -4.72
N LEU A 323 -6.08 18.79 -4.06
CA LEU A 323 -6.25 20.24 -4.18
C LEU A 323 -5.89 20.73 -5.59
N GLU A 324 -4.82 20.23 -6.19
CA GLU A 324 -4.45 20.54 -7.58
C GLU A 324 -5.55 20.09 -8.56
N ALA A 325 -6.16 18.91 -8.35
CA ALA A 325 -7.28 18.43 -9.15
C ALA A 325 -8.47 19.41 -9.10
N ILE A 326 -8.77 19.92 -7.90
CA ILE A 326 -9.85 20.88 -7.66
C ILE A 326 -9.54 22.26 -8.26
N GLU A 327 -8.28 22.69 -8.24
CA GLU A 327 -7.87 23.94 -8.89
C GLU A 327 -8.06 23.87 -10.41
N LEU A 328 -7.72 22.73 -11.00
CA LEU A 328 -7.87 22.45 -12.43
C LEU A 328 -9.33 22.26 -12.87
N ASP A 329 -10.16 21.64 -12.02
CA ASP A 329 -11.61 21.52 -12.22
C ASP A 329 -12.38 21.66 -10.90
N PRO A 330 -12.86 22.88 -10.58
CA PRO A 330 -13.63 23.13 -9.36
C PRO A 330 -14.98 22.41 -9.31
N GLN A 331 -15.48 21.91 -10.45
CA GLN A 331 -16.73 21.15 -10.54
C GLN A 331 -16.52 19.63 -10.41
N PHE A 332 -15.29 19.19 -10.10
CA PHE A 332 -14.99 17.77 -9.97
C PHE A 332 -15.43 17.23 -8.61
N ALA A 333 -16.71 16.88 -8.46
CA ALA A 333 -17.31 16.42 -7.20
C ALA A 333 -16.57 15.23 -6.55
N ARG A 334 -16.00 14.31 -7.35
CA ARG A 334 -15.24 13.16 -6.82
C ARG A 334 -13.93 13.57 -6.16
N ALA A 335 -13.24 14.60 -6.67
CA ALA A 335 -12.04 15.13 -6.05
C ALA A 335 -12.33 15.82 -4.71
N TRP A 336 -13.43 16.59 -4.63
CA TRP A 336 -13.91 17.14 -3.36
C TRP A 336 -14.24 16.04 -2.33
N ALA A 337 -14.94 14.98 -2.74
CA ALA A 337 -15.25 13.86 -1.84
C ALA A 337 -13.99 13.11 -1.38
N ALA A 338 -13.02 12.88 -2.27
CA ALA A 338 -11.75 12.26 -1.91
C ALA A 338 -10.90 13.14 -0.98
N LEU A 339 -10.95 14.46 -1.14
CA LEU A 339 -10.28 15.39 -0.23
C LEU A 339 -10.92 15.33 1.16
N ALA A 340 -12.25 15.23 1.24
CA ALA A 340 -12.94 14.98 2.51
C ALA A 340 -12.51 13.66 3.14
N ASP A 341 -12.45 12.56 2.37
CA ASP A 341 -11.97 11.26 2.84
C ASP A 341 -10.56 11.33 3.45
N ALA A 342 -9.67 12.16 2.89
CA ALA A 342 -8.33 12.37 3.44
C ALA A 342 -8.39 13.12 4.77
N TYR A 343 -9.08 14.26 4.81
CA TYR A 343 -9.17 15.10 6.00
C TYR A 343 -9.85 14.40 7.19
N VAL A 344 -10.84 13.52 6.98
CA VAL A 344 -11.46 12.80 8.10
C VAL A 344 -10.53 11.77 8.75
N LEU A 345 -9.53 11.27 8.02
CA LEU A 345 -8.59 10.24 8.49
C LEU A 345 -7.26 10.80 9.00
N ILE A 346 -6.83 11.98 8.55
CA ILE A 346 -5.57 12.59 8.99
C ILE A 346 -5.48 12.61 10.54
N PRO A 347 -6.50 13.05 11.30
CA PRO A 347 -6.45 13.02 12.76
C PRO A 347 -6.40 11.60 13.34
N GLU A 348 -7.14 10.66 12.73
CA GLU A 348 -7.21 9.26 13.16
C GLU A 348 -5.83 8.57 13.11
N TYR A 349 -4.98 8.99 12.17
CA TYR A 349 -3.61 8.51 12.01
C TYR A 349 -2.57 9.45 12.66
N GLN A 350 -3.00 10.33 13.58
CA GLN A 350 -2.14 11.27 14.32
C GLN A 350 -1.31 12.20 13.41
N ALA A 351 -1.81 12.49 12.21
CA ALA A 351 -1.08 13.24 11.20
C ALA A 351 -1.42 14.74 11.19
N GLY A 352 -2.45 15.19 11.93
CA GLY A 352 -2.80 16.60 11.99
C GLY A 352 -3.87 16.95 13.05
N PRO A 353 -4.07 18.26 13.33
CA PRO A 353 -5.03 18.72 14.33
C PRO A 353 -6.48 18.39 13.96
N ILE A 354 -7.28 17.92 14.93
CA ILE A 354 -8.66 17.49 14.71
C ILE A 354 -9.52 18.66 14.18
N ASP A 355 -9.64 19.76 14.92
CA ASP A 355 -10.53 20.88 14.58
C ASP A 355 -10.29 21.43 13.16
N GLU A 356 -9.04 21.61 12.77
CA GLU A 356 -8.66 22.12 11.45
C GLU A 356 -9.05 21.13 10.35
N ASN A 357 -8.68 19.86 10.49
CA ASN A 357 -8.97 18.85 9.48
C ASN A 357 -10.47 18.59 9.34
N ILE A 358 -11.23 18.59 10.44
CA ILE A 358 -12.68 18.37 10.36
C ILE A 358 -13.42 19.58 9.79
N ALA A 359 -12.95 20.80 10.02
CA ALA A 359 -13.46 21.98 9.31
C ALA A 359 -13.21 21.86 7.79
N LEU A 360 -11.99 21.49 7.39
CA LEU A 360 -11.64 21.29 5.99
C LEU A 360 -12.43 20.14 5.34
N ALA A 361 -12.64 19.03 6.07
CA ALA A 361 -13.48 17.92 5.62
C ALA A 361 -14.92 18.37 5.37
N ASN A 362 -15.51 19.12 6.29
CA ASN A 362 -16.88 19.62 6.17
C ASN A 362 -17.05 20.59 4.99
N ASP A 363 -16.07 21.47 4.75
CA ASP A 363 -16.07 22.34 3.57
C ASP A 363 -16.01 21.52 2.27
N ALA A 364 -15.13 20.52 2.20
CA ALA A 364 -15.01 19.64 1.04
C ALA A 364 -16.28 18.80 0.80
N ILE A 365 -16.90 18.27 1.87
CA ILE A 365 -18.18 17.55 1.82
C ILE A 365 -19.28 18.47 1.27
N ALA A 366 -19.39 19.70 1.79
CA ALA A 366 -20.40 20.66 1.36
C ALA A 366 -20.24 21.01 -0.13
N LYS A 367 -19.00 21.17 -0.60
CA LYS A 367 -18.71 21.39 -2.03
C LYS A 367 -19.08 20.18 -2.88
N ALA A 368 -18.67 18.98 -2.49
CA ALA A 368 -18.98 17.75 -3.22
C ALA A 368 -20.50 17.56 -3.37
N LEU A 369 -21.26 17.76 -2.30
CA LEU A 369 -22.72 17.61 -2.31
C LEU A 369 -23.47 18.75 -3.01
N ALA A 370 -22.90 19.96 -3.03
CA ALA A 370 -23.46 21.05 -3.81
C ALA A 370 -23.36 20.80 -5.33
N ILE A 371 -22.30 20.13 -5.77
CA ILE A 371 -22.08 19.76 -7.17
C ILE A 371 -22.86 18.49 -7.52
N ASN A 372 -22.77 17.45 -6.67
CA ASN A 372 -23.48 16.19 -6.83
C ASN A 372 -24.19 15.79 -5.52
N PRO A 373 -25.49 16.16 -5.36
CA PRO A 373 -26.28 15.85 -4.17
C PRO A 373 -26.44 14.35 -3.88
N THR A 374 -26.22 13.49 -4.89
CA THR A 374 -26.31 12.02 -4.81
C THR A 374 -24.93 11.36 -4.77
N SER A 375 -23.88 12.08 -4.35
CA SER A 375 -22.55 11.51 -4.19
C SER A 375 -22.49 10.56 -2.98
N ALA A 376 -22.54 9.25 -3.24
CA ALA A 376 -22.39 8.22 -2.21
C ALA A 376 -21.09 8.39 -1.39
N ARG A 377 -19.98 8.79 -2.05
CA ARG A 377 -18.69 9.06 -1.39
C ARG A 377 -18.80 10.22 -0.40
N ALA A 378 -19.33 11.36 -0.81
CA ALA A 378 -19.46 12.51 0.08
C ALA A 378 -20.46 12.27 1.23
N LEU A 379 -21.53 11.51 0.98
CA LEU A 379 -22.44 11.06 2.05
C LEU A 379 -21.73 10.15 3.04
N THR A 380 -20.87 9.25 2.56
CA THR A 380 -20.05 8.36 3.40
C THR A 380 -19.11 9.17 4.31
N SER A 381 -18.37 10.15 3.78
CA SER A 381 -17.50 11.01 4.59
C SER A 381 -18.29 11.85 5.58
N ARG A 382 -19.47 12.38 5.19
CA ARG A 382 -20.36 13.13 6.09
C ARG A 382 -20.90 12.26 7.23
N GLY A 383 -21.28 11.02 6.91
CA GLY A 383 -21.68 10.03 7.92
C GLY A 383 -20.57 9.82 8.94
N TYR A 384 -19.34 9.64 8.48
CA TYR A 384 -18.18 9.48 9.35
C TYR A 384 -17.92 10.70 10.24
N VAL A 385 -18.02 11.91 9.70
CA VAL A 385 -17.87 13.15 10.49
C VAL A 385 -18.95 13.23 11.58
N LYS A 386 -20.21 13.03 11.19
CA LYS A 386 -21.36 13.06 12.10
C LYS A 386 -21.20 12.07 13.24
N SER A 387 -20.68 10.87 12.99
CA SER A 387 -20.49 9.87 14.04
C SER A 387 -19.28 10.15 14.92
N MET A 388 -18.09 10.30 14.31
CA MET A 388 -16.81 10.31 15.02
C MET A 388 -16.54 11.62 15.75
N TYR A 389 -17.02 12.75 15.21
CA TYR A 389 -16.64 14.08 15.68
C TYR A 389 -17.82 14.92 16.17
N GLU A 390 -19.04 14.66 15.66
CA GLU A 390 -20.24 15.41 16.08
C GLU A 390 -21.17 14.61 17.03
N PHE A 391 -20.87 13.34 17.26
CA PHE A 391 -21.68 12.45 18.10
C PHE A 391 -23.16 12.37 17.70
N ASN A 392 -23.44 12.52 16.40
CA ASN A 392 -24.76 12.40 15.79
C ASN A 392 -24.90 11.04 15.10
N ILE A 393 -25.01 9.98 15.92
CA ILE A 393 -25.06 8.60 15.42
C ILE A 393 -26.23 8.38 14.47
N GLN A 394 -27.44 8.83 14.82
CA GLN A 394 -28.62 8.63 13.98
C GLN A 394 -28.50 9.36 12.63
N GLY A 395 -27.95 10.58 12.63
CA GLY A 395 -27.68 11.33 11.41
C GLY A 395 -26.58 10.70 10.56
N ALA A 396 -25.61 10.01 11.17
CA ALA A 396 -24.57 9.27 10.48
C ALA A 396 -25.13 8.00 9.82
N LEU A 397 -25.89 7.20 10.56
CA LEU A 397 -26.53 5.97 10.05
C LEU A 397 -27.40 6.27 8.82
N ALA A 398 -28.19 7.35 8.86
CA ALA A 398 -29.01 7.77 7.72
C ALA A 398 -28.17 8.14 6.47
N ASP A 399 -27.03 8.82 6.65
CA ASP A 399 -26.13 9.15 5.53
C ASP A 399 -25.48 7.90 4.94
N PHE A 400 -25.05 6.95 5.78
CA PHE A 400 -24.49 5.68 5.31
C PHE A 400 -25.52 4.82 4.57
N GLU A 401 -26.74 4.72 5.09
CA GLU A 401 -27.84 4.02 4.42
C GLU A 401 -28.14 4.63 3.05
N GLN A 402 -28.18 5.96 2.97
CA GLN A 402 -28.36 6.66 1.71
C GLN A 402 -27.18 6.42 0.76
N ALA A 403 -25.94 6.48 1.25
CA ALA A 403 -24.75 6.22 0.46
C ALA A 403 -24.75 4.79 -0.13
N ILE A 404 -25.08 3.79 0.69
CA ILE A 404 -25.16 2.38 0.27
C ILE A 404 -26.32 2.15 -0.70
N ALA A 405 -27.45 2.85 -0.53
CA ALA A 405 -28.54 2.79 -1.50
C ALA A 405 -28.16 3.37 -2.86
N LEU A 406 -27.29 4.38 -2.89
CA LEU A 406 -26.78 5.01 -4.12
C LEU A 406 -25.64 4.21 -4.77
N ASP A 407 -24.75 3.62 -3.97
CA ASP A 407 -23.66 2.78 -4.43
C ASP A 407 -23.48 1.55 -3.51
N PRO A 408 -24.21 0.45 -3.76
CA PRO A 408 -24.16 -0.76 -2.94
C PRO A 408 -22.88 -1.58 -3.13
N LYS A 409 -21.98 -1.15 -4.04
CA LYS A 409 -20.69 -1.81 -4.30
C LYS A 409 -19.51 -1.00 -3.74
N TYR A 410 -19.76 0.09 -3.00
CA TYR A 410 -18.69 0.89 -2.39
C TYR A 410 -18.19 0.28 -1.06
N PRO A 411 -16.96 -0.29 -1.00
CA PRO A 411 -16.50 -1.03 0.19
C PRO A 411 -16.33 -0.14 1.42
N THR A 412 -15.85 1.10 1.24
CA THR A 412 -15.60 2.04 2.34
C THR A 412 -16.91 2.43 3.04
N ALA A 413 -18.01 2.62 2.30
CA ALA A 413 -19.31 2.89 2.91
C ALA A 413 -19.77 1.74 3.81
N HIS A 414 -19.62 0.50 3.36
CA HIS A 414 -19.93 -0.67 4.17
C HIS A 414 -19.00 -0.83 5.37
N GLN A 415 -17.70 -0.58 5.20
CA GLN A 415 -16.73 -0.62 6.29
C GLN A 415 -17.10 0.36 7.39
N TRP A 416 -17.19 1.65 7.06
CA TRP A 416 -17.47 2.72 8.03
C TRP A 416 -18.86 2.59 8.63
N TYR A 417 -19.87 2.19 7.85
CA TYR A 417 -21.20 1.92 8.41
C TYR A 417 -21.17 0.79 9.44
N GLY A 418 -20.44 -0.30 9.15
CA GLY A 418 -20.26 -1.41 10.09
C GLY A 418 -19.60 -0.96 11.39
N GLU A 419 -18.55 -0.14 11.31
CA GLU A 419 -17.88 0.41 12.49
C GLU A 419 -18.83 1.23 13.38
N ILE A 420 -19.68 2.07 12.77
CA ILE A 420 -20.62 2.92 13.50
C ILE A 420 -21.83 2.13 14.03
N LEU A 421 -22.30 1.11 13.30
CA LEU A 421 -23.28 0.15 13.84
C LEU A 421 -22.76 -0.55 15.09
N ALA A 422 -21.48 -0.93 15.11
CA ALA A 422 -20.88 -1.53 16.29
C ALA A 422 -20.83 -0.53 17.46
N VAL A 423 -20.49 0.74 17.22
CA VAL A 423 -20.59 1.82 18.22
C VAL A 423 -22.01 1.95 18.77
N ASP A 424 -23.02 1.83 17.91
CA ASP A 424 -24.45 1.79 18.24
C ASP A 424 -24.90 0.44 18.85
N ARG A 425 -23.96 -0.40 19.30
CA ARG A 425 -24.20 -1.70 19.96
C ARG A 425 -24.89 -2.75 19.06
N ARG A 426 -24.87 -2.58 17.74
CA ARG A 426 -25.48 -3.48 16.75
C ARG A 426 -24.42 -4.33 16.05
N LEU A 427 -23.67 -5.12 16.83
CA LEU A 427 -22.51 -5.87 16.32
C LEU A 427 -22.86 -6.89 15.22
N ASP A 428 -23.98 -7.60 15.35
CA ASP A 428 -24.38 -8.59 14.34
C ASP A 428 -24.62 -7.92 12.97
N GLU A 429 -25.32 -6.78 12.96
CA GLU A 429 -25.53 -5.99 11.75
C GLU A 429 -24.23 -5.37 11.24
N ALA A 430 -23.36 -4.91 12.14
CA ALA A 430 -22.04 -4.42 11.80
C ALA A 430 -21.23 -5.48 11.04
N LEU A 431 -21.16 -6.71 11.56
CA LEU A 431 -20.41 -7.80 10.93
C LEU A 431 -20.98 -8.19 9.56
N VAL A 432 -22.29 -8.08 9.33
CA VAL A 432 -22.87 -8.26 7.99
C VAL A 432 -22.29 -7.26 6.98
N HIS A 433 -22.17 -5.99 7.38
CA HIS A 433 -21.61 -4.95 6.52
C HIS A 433 -20.09 -5.07 6.36
N ILE A 434 -19.35 -5.42 7.42
CA ILE A 434 -17.92 -5.69 7.32
C ILE A 434 -17.65 -6.89 6.41
N ASP A 435 -18.40 -8.00 6.55
CA ASP A 435 -18.27 -9.16 5.67
C ASP A 435 -18.65 -8.83 4.22
N LYS A 436 -19.62 -7.92 4.01
CA LYS A 436 -19.92 -7.38 2.67
C LYS A 436 -18.75 -6.57 2.12
N ALA A 437 -18.13 -5.73 2.94
CA ALA A 437 -16.95 -4.94 2.56
C ALA A 437 -15.77 -5.85 2.21
N ILE A 438 -15.52 -6.93 2.98
CA ILE A 438 -14.50 -7.96 2.65
C ILE A 438 -14.85 -8.69 1.34
N LYS A 439 -16.12 -9.01 1.09
CA LYS A 439 -16.51 -9.64 -0.18
C LYS A 439 -16.29 -8.72 -1.38
N LEU A 440 -16.48 -7.42 -1.20
CA LEU A 440 -16.22 -6.43 -2.24
C LEU A 440 -14.71 -6.22 -2.41
N ASP A 441 -13.97 -6.16 -1.30
CA ASP A 441 -12.52 -5.94 -1.26
C ASP A 441 -11.77 -6.96 -0.37
N PRO A 442 -11.58 -8.20 -0.85
CA PRO A 442 -10.98 -9.28 -0.06
C PRO A 442 -9.50 -9.10 0.32
N LEU A 443 -8.72 -8.28 -0.39
CA LEU A 443 -7.33 -7.97 -0.03
C LEU A 443 -7.12 -6.52 0.43
N ALA A 444 -8.16 -5.85 0.94
CA ALA A 444 -7.97 -4.66 1.75
C ALA A 444 -7.61 -5.04 3.20
N PRO A 445 -6.35 -4.87 3.63
CA PRO A 445 -5.93 -5.30 4.97
C PRO A 445 -6.62 -4.48 6.08
N ILE A 446 -7.09 -3.26 5.78
CA ILE A 446 -7.86 -2.44 6.72
C ILE A 446 -9.21 -3.05 7.09
N ILE A 447 -9.92 -3.68 6.15
CA ILE A 447 -11.26 -4.22 6.41
C ILE A 447 -11.15 -5.47 7.29
N HIS A 448 -10.17 -6.34 7.01
CA HIS A 448 -9.86 -7.49 7.88
C HIS A 448 -9.42 -7.06 9.28
N HIS A 449 -8.59 -6.03 9.36
CA HIS A 449 -8.19 -5.43 10.64
C HIS A 449 -9.41 -4.96 11.43
N VAL A 450 -10.30 -4.17 10.81
CA VAL A 450 -11.52 -3.66 11.44
C VAL A 450 -12.40 -4.80 11.93
N ARG A 451 -12.59 -5.86 11.12
CA ARG A 451 -13.33 -7.05 11.54
C ARG A 451 -12.76 -7.67 12.82
N GLY A 452 -11.44 -7.86 12.85
CA GLY A 452 -10.75 -8.38 14.03
C GLY A 452 -10.94 -7.48 15.26
N TRP A 453 -10.93 -6.16 15.05
CA TRP A 453 -11.09 -5.16 16.10
C TRP A 453 -12.51 -5.03 16.64
N LEU A 454 -13.53 -5.27 15.81
CA LEU A 454 -14.91 -5.39 16.27
C LEU A 454 -15.09 -6.66 17.11
N LEU A 455 -14.63 -7.82 16.60
CA LEU A 455 -14.72 -9.11 17.29
C LEU A 455 -13.95 -9.14 18.62
N ALA A 456 -12.75 -8.57 18.65
CA ALA A 456 -11.95 -8.50 19.86
C ALA A 456 -12.64 -7.68 20.95
N GLY A 457 -13.30 -6.56 20.58
CA GLY A 457 -14.05 -5.71 21.51
C GLY A 457 -15.27 -6.41 22.12
N ASP A 458 -15.77 -7.46 21.49
CA ASP A 458 -16.84 -8.33 21.99
C ASP A 458 -16.32 -9.57 22.73
N GLY A 459 -14.99 -9.75 22.82
CA GLY A 459 -14.36 -10.90 23.45
C GLY A 459 -14.26 -12.15 22.56
N GLN A 460 -14.60 -12.06 21.27
CA GLN A 460 -14.48 -13.16 20.31
C GLN A 460 -13.04 -13.30 19.79
N TYR A 461 -12.09 -13.56 20.71
CA TYR A 461 -10.66 -13.46 20.43
C TYR A 461 -10.13 -14.43 19.36
N GLU A 462 -10.63 -15.65 19.29
CA GLU A 462 -10.20 -16.61 18.25
C GLU A 462 -10.59 -16.14 16.85
N ALA A 463 -11.86 -15.72 16.68
CA ALA A 463 -12.34 -15.17 15.42
C ALA A 463 -11.63 -13.85 15.07
N ALA A 464 -11.36 -13.01 16.07
CA ALA A 464 -10.60 -11.78 15.90
C ALA A 464 -9.18 -12.04 15.40
N LYS A 465 -8.48 -13.02 16.00
CA LYS A 465 -7.13 -13.41 15.59
C LYS A 465 -7.09 -13.86 14.14
N VAL A 466 -8.05 -14.67 13.69
CA VAL A 466 -8.15 -15.08 12.27
C VAL A 466 -8.25 -13.87 11.35
N SER A 467 -9.09 -12.88 11.69
CA SER A 467 -9.20 -11.65 10.91
C SER A 467 -7.92 -10.80 10.92
N TYR A 468 -7.22 -10.71 12.05
CA TYR A 468 -5.92 -10.04 12.10
C TYR A 468 -4.84 -10.78 11.30
N ASP A 469 -4.80 -12.10 11.36
CA ASP A 469 -3.86 -12.92 10.59
C ASP A 469 -4.11 -12.73 9.08
N ASN A 470 -5.37 -12.69 8.63
CA ASN A 470 -5.70 -12.37 7.24
C ASN A 470 -5.19 -10.98 6.84
N ALA A 471 -5.38 -9.96 7.70
CA ALA A 471 -4.86 -8.62 7.45
C ALA A 471 -3.32 -8.60 7.31
N LEU A 472 -2.60 -9.37 8.14
CA LEU A 472 -1.14 -9.45 8.12
C LEU A 472 -0.59 -10.35 7.00
N GLN A 473 -1.36 -11.32 6.52
CA GLN A 473 -1.03 -12.09 5.32
C GLN A 473 -1.05 -11.19 4.08
N ILE A 474 -1.98 -10.24 4.03
CA ILE A 474 -2.07 -9.24 2.95
C ILE A 474 -0.98 -8.17 3.09
N ASP A 475 -0.85 -7.57 4.29
CA ASP A 475 0.17 -6.55 4.58
C ASP A 475 0.84 -6.80 5.94
N PRO A 476 2.06 -7.40 5.94
CA PRO A 476 2.84 -7.63 7.15
C PRO A 476 3.30 -6.35 7.87
N HIS A 477 3.27 -5.20 7.21
CA HIS A 477 3.73 -3.89 7.73
C HIS A 477 2.61 -3.07 8.37
N LYS A 478 1.41 -3.65 8.52
CA LYS A 478 0.26 -2.99 9.13
C LYS A 478 0.39 -2.89 10.65
N ALA A 479 1.07 -1.83 11.12
CA ALA A 479 1.36 -1.59 12.53
C ALA A 479 0.13 -1.63 13.46
N HIS A 480 -0.98 -1.01 13.07
CA HIS A 480 -2.25 -1.07 13.82
C HIS A 480 -2.67 -2.50 14.18
N THR A 481 -2.51 -3.45 13.25
CA THR A 481 -2.88 -4.86 13.47
C THR A 481 -1.96 -5.52 14.50
N HIS A 482 -0.66 -5.23 14.45
CA HIS A 482 0.28 -5.70 15.47
C HIS A 482 -0.06 -5.16 16.86
N LEU A 483 -0.43 -3.88 16.96
CA LEU A 483 -0.82 -3.27 18.25
C LEU A 483 -2.12 -3.88 18.80
N ASN A 484 -3.14 -4.07 17.96
CA ASN A 484 -4.38 -4.72 18.40
C ASN A 484 -4.19 -6.21 18.75
N LEU A 485 -3.29 -6.92 18.08
CA LEU A 485 -2.88 -8.27 18.48
C LEU A 485 -2.17 -8.27 19.83
N PHE A 486 -1.33 -7.27 20.12
CA PHE A 486 -0.74 -7.11 21.45
C PHE A 486 -1.81 -7.01 22.55
N HIS A 487 -2.84 -6.16 22.36
CA HIS A 487 -3.95 -6.08 23.30
C HIS A 487 -4.67 -7.43 23.46
N LEU A 488 -5.01 -8.09 22.35
CA LEU A 488 -5.66 -9.40 22.36
C LEU A 488 -4.82 -10.45 23.11
N TYR A 489 -3.50 -10.47 22.90
CA TYR A 489 -2.61 -11.42 23.56
C TYR A 489 -2.43 -11.11 25.05
N CYS A 490 -2.49 -9.86 25.47
CA CYS A 490 -2.54 -9.50 26.89
C CYS A 490 -3.83 -10.03 27.55
N GLU A 491 -5.00 -9.82 26.93
CA GLU A 491 -6.29 -10.31 27.43
C GLU A 491 -6.34 -11.84 27.52
N THR A 492 -5.77 -12.52 26.52
CA THR A 492 -5.70 -13.99 26.47
C THR A 492 -4.48 -14.58 27.20
N ARG A 493 -3.67 -13.74 27.87
CA ARG A 493 -2.47 -14.12 28.65
C ARG A 493 -1.38 -14.85 27.87
N GLN A 494 -1.30 -14.60 26.57
CA GLN A 494 -0.26 -15.11 25.67
C GLN A 494 0.91 -14.13 25.60
N TYR A 495 1.60 -13.93 26.73
CA TYR A 495 2.56 -12.83 26.91
C TYR A 495 3.74 -12.84 25.95
N ASP A 496 4.25 -14.00 25.55
CA ASP A 496 5.31 -14.11 24.53
C ASP A 496 4.87 -13.54 23.18
N LEU A 497 3.62 -13.81 22.78
CA LEU A 497 3.05 -13.26 21.55
C LEU A 497 2.77 -11.77 21.71
N ALA A 498 2.30 -11.33 22.88
CA ALA A 498 2.10 -9.91 23.19
C ALA A 498 3.41 -9.10 23.05
N ARG A 499 4.56 -9.65 23.49
CA ARG A 499 5.88 -9.00 23.32
C ARG A 499 6.28 -8.88 21.86
N LYS A 500 6.09 -9.94 21.07
CA LYS A 500 6.39 -9.94 19.63
C LYS A 500 5.55 -8.91 18.89
N SER A 501 4.23 -8.93 19.12
CA SER A 501 3.28 -8.02 18.49
C SER A 501 3.51 -6.56 18.87
N SER A 502 3.70 -6.25 20.16
CA SER A 502 3.98 -4.87 20.60
C SER A 502 5.29 -4.35 20.01
N THR A 503 6.35 -5.16 20.03
CA THR A 503 7.66 -4.80 19.46
C THR A 503 7.55 -4.52 17.97
N ARG A 504 6.87 -5.39 17.22
CA ARG A 504 6.71 -5.20 15.78
C ARG A 504 5.89 -3.95 15.45
N GLY A 505 4.82 -3.69 16.20
CA GLY A 505 4.02 -2.47 16.07
C GLY A 505 4.86 -1.20 16.31
N ALA A 506 5.67 -1.22 17.37
CA ALA A 506 6.55 -0.11 17.72
C ALA A 506 7.67 0.12 16.69
N GLU A 507 8.27 -0.93 16.14
CA GLU A 507 9.26 -0.83 15.05
C GLU A 507 8.67 -0.16 13.81
N LEU A 508 7.46 -0.55 13.41
CA LEU A 508 6.81 -0.05 12.19
C LEU A 508 6.41 1.43 12.30
N TRP A 509 6.11 1.91 13.51
CA TRP A 509 5.76 3.31 13.76
C TRP A 509 6.89 4.16 14.36
N GLY A 510 8.00 3.54 14.74
CA GLY A 510 9.17 4.24 15.26
C GLY A 510 8.96 4.86 16.65
N PHE A 511 8.28 4.17 17.56
CA PHE A 511 8.07 4.65 18.94
C PHE A 511 8.70 3.75 20.01
N ASP A 512 8.84 4.27 21.24
CA ASP A 512 9.42 3.52 22.37
C ASP A 512 8.45 2.45 22.93
N ASN A 513 8.85 1.18 22.86
CA ASN A 513 8.04 0.04 23.33
C ASN A 513 8.20 -0.30 24.82
N THR A 514 9.25 0.20 25.48
CA THR A 514 9.10 0.91 26.77
C THR A 514 7.92 0.47 27.67
N PRO A 515 6.85 1.30 27.71
CA PRO A 515 5.67 1.06 28.55
C PRO A 515 4.95 -0.28 28.30
N ALA A 516 4.85 -0.74 27.06
CA ALA A 516 4.13 -1.98 26.74
C ALA A 516 4.86 -3.22 27.29
N LEU A 517 6.19 -3.24 27.23
CA LEU A 517 6.98 -4.34 27.79
C LEU A 517 6.86 -4.42 29.32
N LEU A 518 6.88 -3.26 30.00
CA LEU A 518 6.66 -3.18 31.45
C LEU A 518 5.24 -3.62 31.84
N LEU A 519 4.24 -3.24 31.04
CA LEU A 519 2.86 -3.71 31.23
C LEU A 519 2.80 -5.24 31.13
N ILE A 520 3.40 -5.84 30.09
CA ILE A 520 3.41 -7.30 29.92
C ILE A 520 4.11 -7.98 31.10
N ASP A 521 5.27 -7.46 31.55
CA ASP A 521 5.96 -7.97 32.74
C ASP A 521 5.08 -7.92 33.99
N ALA A 522 4.35 -6.81 34.19
CA ALA A 522 3.45 -6.64 35.31
C ALA A 522 2.28 -7.63 35.28
N LEU A 523 1.70 -7.89 34.10
CA LEU A 523 0.61 -8.85 33.92
C LEU A 523 1.07 -10.30 34.10
N GLU A 524 2.25 -10.64 33.57
CA GLU A 524 2.81 -11.98 33.64
C GLU A 524 3.24 -12.36 35.05
N GLN A 525 3.95 -11.46 35.74
CA GLN A 525 4.52 -11.72 37.06
C GLN A 525 3.56 -11.39 38.21
N GLN A 526 2.50 -10.61 37.92
CA GLN A 526 1.56 -10.10 38.92
C GLN A 526 2.28 -9.33 40.05
N ASP A 527 3.37 -8.65 39.73
CA ASP A 527 4.20 -7.90 40.68
C ASP A 527 3.67 -6.45 40.81
N PRO A 528 3.25 -6.02 42.02
CA PRO A 528 2.80 -4.65 42.26
C PRO A 528 3.85 -3.58 41.93
N ALA A 529 5.14 -3.87 42.09
CA ALA A 529 6.20 -2.92 41.79
C ALA A 529 6.37 -2.73 40.28
N LEU A 530 6.26 -3.81 39.49
CA LEU A 530 6.24 -3.72 38.03
C LEU A 530 4.99 -3.03 37.53
N LYS A 531 3.83 -3.33 38.12
CA LYS A 531 2.58 -2.62 37.83
C LYS A 531 2.72 -1.11 38.03
N GLN A 532 3.29 -0.66 39.15
CA GLN A 532 3.50 0.77 39.38
C GLN A 532 4.47 1.39 38.36
N LYS A 533 5.53 0.68 37.97
CA LYS A 533 6.45 1.13 36.92
C LYS A 533 5.76 1.22 35.55
N ALA A 534 4.91 0.25 35.22
CA ALA A 534 4.14 0.26 33.98
C ALA A 534 3.17 1.46 33.94
N ILE A 535 2.44 1.71 35.03
CA ILE A 535 1.55 2.87 35.16
C ILE A 535 2.34 4.17 34.92
N GLN A 536 3.46 4.36 35.61
CA GLN A 536 4.28 5.55 35.45
C GLN A 536 4.80 5.70 34.01
N ALA A 537 5.28 4.61 33.40
CA ALA A 537 5.79 4.63 32.03
C ALA A 537 4.70 4.97 31.01
N ILE A 538 3.46 4.47 31.19
CA ILE A 538 2.32 4.82 30.34
C ILE A 538 1.98 6.30 30.50
N GLN A 539 1.96 6.81 31.74
CA GLN A 539 1.63 8.22 32.04
C GLN A 539 2.70 9.22 31.61
N ASP A 540 3.95 8.77 31.43
CA ASP A 540 5.08 9.63 31.01
C ASP A 540 5.33 9.59 29.49
N SER A 541 4.69 8.67 28.76
CA SER A 541 4.97 8.47 27.34
C SER A 541 4.06 9.32 26.45
N PRO A 542 4.61 10.22 25.62
CA PRO A 542 3.82 11.06 24.72
C PRO A 542 2.96 10.24 23.74
N VAL A 543 3.45 9.08 23.31
CA VAL A 543 2.74 8.17 22.38
C VAL A 543 1.43 7.69 22.97
N TYR A 544 1.40 7.46 24.28
CA TYR A 544 0.25 7.00 25.01
C TYR A 544 -0.60 8.20 25.47
N ILE A 545 0.01 9.31 25.92
CA ILE A 545 -0.73 10.48 26.41
C ILE A 545 -1.46 11.23 25.29
N ASP A 546 -0.74 11.52 24.20
CA ASP A 546 -1.17 12.37 23.09
C ASP A 546 -1.59 11.56 21.87
N GLY A 547 -1.32 10.25 21.88
CA GLY A 547 -1.75 9.36 20.81
C GLY A 547 -3.23 9.08 20.85
N VAL A 548 -3.74 8.78 19.66
CA VAL A 548 -5.12 8.34 19.39
C VAL A 548 -5.37 6.91 19.92
N SER A 549 -4.31 6.25 20.42
CA SER A 549 -4.37 4.98 21.13
C SER A 549 -4.82 5.21 22.58
N ASN A 550 -6.12 5.12 22.83
CA ASN A 550 -6.70 5.26 24.16
C ASN A 550 -6.04 4.31 25.20
N ASN A 551 -5.24 4.88 26.12
CA ASN A 551 -4.59 4.15 27.22
C ASN A 551 -5.54 3.50 28.21
N ALA A 552 -6.83 3.88 28.20
CA ALA A 552 -7.79 3.32 29.11
C ALA A 552 -7.79 1.79 29.02
N GLY A 553 -7.64 1.21 27.82
CA GLY A 553 -7.52 -0.25 27.67
C GLY A 553 -6.32 -0.84 28.42
N LEU A 554 -5.17 -0.14 28.46
CA LEU A 554 -3.98 -0.58 29.20
C LEU A 554 -4.19 -0.50 30.72
N PHE A 555 -4.84 0.56 31.21
CA PHE A 555 -5.19 0.67 32.62
C PHE A 555 -6.25 -0.37 33.03
N MET A 556 -7.20 -0.69 32.14
CA MET A 556 -8.15 -1.77 32.34
C MET A 556 -7.44 -3.14 32.48
N LEU A 557 -6.45 -3.44 31.63
CA LEU A 557 -5.62 -4.64 31.76
C LEU A 557 -4.92 -4.73 33.13
N LEU A 558 -4.49 -3.59 33.67
CA LEU A 558 -3.88 -3.50 35.00
C LEU A 558 -4.89 -3.52 36.16
N GLY A 559 -6.20 -3.48 35.87
CA GLY A 559 -7.26 -3.34 36.87
C GLY A 559 -7.36 -1.96 37.51
N GLU A 560 -6.81 -0.93 36.87
CA GLU A 560 -6.81 0.46 37.34
C GLU A 560 -7.99 1.25 36.77
N HIS A 561 -9.19 0.98 37.30
CA HIS A 561 -10.44 1.53 36.76
C HIS A 561 -10.52 3.07 36.81
N GLU A 562 -10.04 3.72 37.87
CA GLU A 562 -10.08 5.19 37.96
C GLU A 562 -9.13 5.85 36.95
N LEU A 563 -7.92 5.30 36.76
CA LEU A 563 -7.01 5.79 35.73
C LEU A 563 -7.55 5.56 34.31
N ALA A 564 -8.25 4.46 34.09
CA ALA A 564 -8.95 4.21 32.84
C ALA A 564 -10.03 5.26 32.59
N LEU A 565 -10.85 5.59 33.60
CA LEU A 565 -11.87 6.65 33.50
C LEU A 565 -11.27 8.04 33.26
N ASP A 566 -10.19 8.39 33.98
CA ASP A 566 -9.46 9.65 33.77
C ASP A 566 -8.94 9.74 32.32
N SER A 567 -8.45 8.63 31.77
CA SER A 567 -7.96 8.56 30.38
C SER A 567 -9.09 8.69 29.36
N LEU A 568 -10.24 8.05 29.59
CA LEU A 568 -11.41 8.17 28.71
C LEU A 568 -11.97 9.60 28.69
N GLU A 569 -12.05 10.24 29.86
CA GLU A 569 -12.48 11.63 29.96
C GLU A 569 -11.50 12.56 29.26
N ALA A 570 -10.18 12.39 29.48
CA ALA A 570 -9.16 13.19 28.80
C ALA A 570 -9.19 13.02 27.28
N ALA A 571 -9.38 11.79 26.77
CA ALA A 571 -9.53 11.53 25.34
C ALA A 571 -10.75 12.27 24.76
N PHE A 572 -11.88 12.22 25.46
CA PHE A 572 -13.08 12.96 25.06
C PHE A 572 -12.87 14.48 25.05
N GLU A 573 -12.25 15.05 26.10
CA GLU A 573 -12.00 16.51 26.15
C GLU A 573 -11.05 17.00 25.04
N ARG A 574 -10.18 16.13 24.52
CA ARG A 574 -9.30 16.43 23.39
C ARG A 574 -9.96 16.22 22.02
N GLY A 575 -11.20 15.71 21.99
CA GLY A 575 -11.90 15.39 20.74
C GLY A 575 -11.38 14.14 20.04
N ASP A 576 -10.76 13.21 20.76
CA ASP A 576 -10.21 11.99 20.18
C ASP A 576 -11.31 11.20 19.43
N PRO A 577 -11.16 10.97 18.11
CA PRO A 577 -12.16 10.25 17.32
C PRO A 577 -12.46 8.85 17.85
N TYR A 578 -11.48 8.20 18.51
CA TYR A 578 -11.67 6.85 19.01
C TYR A 578 -12.47 6.76 20.32
N ALA A 579 -12.77 7.89 20.96
CA ALA A 579 -13.53 7.92 22.21
C ALA A 579 -14.87 7.18 22.08
N ILE A 580 -15.60 7.33 20.96
CA ILE A 580 -16.91 6.70 20.79
C ILE A 580 -16.86 5.16 20.82
N HIS A 581 -15.74 4.57 20.40
CA HIS A 581 -15.62 3.12 20.34
C HIS A 581 -15.56 2.47 21.72
N MET A 582 -15.34 3.23 22.79
CA MET A 582 -15.48 2.70 24.15
C MET A 582 -16.88 2.10 24.40
N ASN A 583 -17.91 2.60 23.72
CA ASN A 583 -19.28 2.12 23.87
C ASN A 583 -19.49 0.69 23.36
N ARG A 584 -18.60 0.17 22.50
CA ARG A 584 -18.73 -1.18 21.93
C ARG A 584 -17.75 -2.21 22.49
N MET A 585 -16.73 -1.77 23.23
CA MET A 585 -15.66 -2.63 23.73
C MET A 585 -16.02 -3.22 25.11
N ASP A 586 -16.99 -4.14 25.15
CA ASP A 586 -17.39 -4.78 26.40
C ASP A 586 -16.28 -5.63 27.02
N SER A 587 -15.43 -6.24 26.21
CA SER A 587 -14.24 -6.96 26.68
C SER A 587 -13.32 -6.07 27.53
N ASN A 588 -13.18 -4.79 27.12
CA ASN A 588 -12.24 -3.87 27.75
C ASN A 588 -12.90 -3.11 28.90
N TYR A 589 -14.14 -2.65 28.72
CA TYR A 589 -14.80 -1.68 29.61
C TYR A 589 -16.04 -2.23 30.33
N GLY A 590 -16.37 -3.52 30.16
CA GLY A 590 -17.56 -4.13 30.77
C GLY A 590 -17.63 -3.97 32.29
N SER A 591 -16.48 -4.03 32.99
CA SER A 591 -16.43 -3.88 34.45
C SER A 591 -16.68 -2.45 34.96
N ILE A 592 -16.54 -1.43 34.09
CA ILE A 592 -16.80 -0.02 34.41
C ILE A 592 -18.05 0.52 33.70
N ARG A 593 -18.80 -0.35 33.00
CA ARG A 593 -19.96 0.05 32.19
C ARG A 593 -21.00 0.79 33.00
N ASP A 594 -21.35 0.29 34.18
CA ASP A 594 -22.35 0.88 35.07
C ASP A 594 -21.78 2.01 35.95
N HIS A 595 -20.49 2.32 35.80
CA HIS A 595 -19.86 3.37 36.58
C HIS A 595 -20.46 4.75 36.22
N PRO A 596 -20.83 5.60 37.21
CA PRO A 596 -21.47 6.88 36.92
C PRO A 596 -20.69 7.81 35.98
N ARG A 597 -19.35 7.81 36.08
CA ARG A 597 -18.46 8.59 35.19
C ARG A 597 -18.51 8.08 33.75
N PHE A 598 -18.48 6.76 33.56
CA PHE A 598 -18.59 6.14 32.23
C PHE A 598 -19.95 6.43 31.59
N GLN A 599 -21.03 6.26 32.35
CA GLN A 599 -22.39 6.59 31.92
C GLN A 599 -22.55 8.07 31.58
N ALA A 600 -21.96 8.97 32.37
CA ALA A 600 -21.97 10.40 32.07
C ALA A 600 -21.25 10.70 30.74
N LEU A 601 -20.12 10.04 30.48
CA LEU A 601 -19.36 10.20 29.24
C LEU A 601 -20.16 9.73 28.03
N LEU A 602 -20.81 8.56 28.10
CA LEU A 602 -21.69 8.07 27.04
C LEU A 602 -22.86 9.03 26.77
N ARG A 603 -23.47 9.62 27.82
CA ARG A 603 -24.52 10.65 27.64
C ARG A 603 -24.01 11.89 26.92
N ARG A 604 -22.78 12.34 27.23
CA ARG A 604 -22.16 13.49 26.55
C ARG A 604 -21.90 13.22 25.06
N MET A 605 -21.67 11.97 24.69
CA MET A 605 -21.53 11.49 23.31
C MET A 605 -22.86 11.05 22.68
N ASN A 606 -24.01 11.26 23.33
CA ASN A 606 -25.33 10.78 22.85
C ASN A 606 -25.36 9.27 22.53
N LEU A 607 -24.56 8.44 23.22
CA LEU A 607 -24.45 6.99 23.01
C LEU A 607 -25.32 6.16 23.97
N LEU A 608 -25.99 6.82 24.90
CA LEU A 608 -27.07 6.24 25.68
C LEU A 608 -28.37 6.82 25.15
N ASP A 609 -29.31 5.94 24.83
CA ASP A 609 -30.70 6.35 24.66
C ASP A 609 -31.07 7.17 25.91
N GLY A 610 -31.38 8.46 25.71
CA GLY A 610 -31.95 9.26 26.79
C GLY A 610 -33.19 8.53 27.28
N ASP A 611 -33.32 8.36 28.60
CA ASP A 611 -34.49 7.76 29.24
C ASP A 611 -35.77 8.19 28.49
N LYS A 612 -36.34 7.26 27.73
CA LYS A 612 -37.68 7.40 27.13
C LYS A 612 -38.74 7.11 28.17
#